data_AF-A0A535ZI25-F1
#
_entry.id   AF-A0A535ZI25-F1
#
_cell.length_a   1.000
_cell.length_b   1.000
_cell.length_c   1.000
_cell.angle_alpha   90.00
_cell.angle_beta   90.00
_cell.angle_gamma   90.00
#
_symmetry.space_group_name_H-M   'P 1'
#
loop_
_entity.id
_entity.type
_entity.pdbx_description
1 polymer ?
#
loop_
_entity_poly.entity_id
_entity_poly.type
_entity_poly.pdbx_seq_one_letter_code
_entity_poly.pdbx_strand_id
1 'polypeptide(L)'
;MSEQNPASPPIESPIDPLFTHAASPFIRTEAPAAFPFPSPPSGPAFLPMSTWITYKTQIQFAFALVAFLMVLVGAVTVVEANSDVSWKYYVALIPVLPAGLVIWLFVRSLSRLDEAQRRVQVQAMGFALAATAVLTFGYGFFEGAGWPALNGTFILPIMALLWGVGMVVLSLRIRLRR
;
A
#
# COMPACT_ATOMS: atom_id res chain seq x y z
N MET A 1 -64.21 -48.80 -21.23
CA MET A 1 -62.92 -48.45 -20.60
C MET A 1 -61.98 -48.07 -21.72
N SER A 2 -61.80 -46.76 -21.94
CA SER A 2 -60.82 -46.24 -22.91
C SER A 2 -60.08 -45.14 -22.18
N GLU A 3 -58.86 -45.46 -21.74
CA GLU A 3 -57.98 -44.54 -21.03
C GLU A 3 -57.58 -43.40 -21.96
N GLN A 4 -57.91 -42.18 -21.54
CA GLN A 4 -57.43 -40.96 -22.18
C GLN A 4 -56.05 -40.67 -21.62
N ASN A 5 -55.02 -41.19 -22.29
CA ASN A 5 -53.61 -40.90 -22.03
C ASN A 5 -53.37 -39.39 -22.29
N PRO A 6 -53.00 -38.58 -21.28
CA PRO A 6 -52.68 -37.18 -21.51
C PRO A 6 -51.42 -37.09 -22.37
N ALA A 7 -51.52 -36.35 -23.48
CA ALA A 7 -50.45 -36.16 -24.45
C ALA A 7 -49.12 -35.83 -23.75
N SER A 8 -48.11 -36.69 -23.99
CA SER A 8 -46.72 -36.38 -23.66
C SER A 8 -46.36 -35.01 -24.23
N PRO A 9 -45.74 -34.10 -23.47
CA PRO A 9 -45.28 -32.83 -24.01
C PRO A 9 -44.31 -33.08 -25.18
N PRO A 10 -44.29 -32.20 -26.19
CA PRO A 10 -43.39 -32.37 -27.32
C PRO A 10 -41.97 -32.46 -26.79
N ILE A 11 -41.25 -33.50 -27.21
CA ILE A 11 -39.87 -33.78 -26.82
C ILE A 11 -39.07 -32.51 -27.14
N GLU A 12 -38.79 -31.73 -26.11
CA GLU A 12 -37.86 -30.62 -26.13
C GLU A 12 -36.54 -31.18 -26.67
N SER A 13 -36.02 -30.56 -27.71
CA SER A 13 -34.83 -31.01 -28.44
C SER A 13 -33.76 -31.51 -27.47
N PRO A 14 -33.11 -32.67 -27.73
CA PRO A 14 -32.07 -33.19 -26.85
C PRO A 14 -31.07 -32.09 -26.50
N ILE A 15 -30.90 -31.81 -25.20
CA ILE A 15 -29.92 -30.84 -24.72
C ILE A 15 -28.55 -31.43 -25.05
N ASP A 16 -27.92 -30.94 -26.13
CA ASP A 16 -26.56 -31.35 -26.51
C ASP A 16 -25.59 -30.87 -25.42
N PRO A 17 -24.92 -31.78 -24.69
CA PRO A 17 -23.97 -31.38 -23.66
C PRO A 17 -22.89 -30.48 -24.27
N LEU A 18 -22.56 -29.37 -23.58
CA LEU A 18 -21.53 -28.39 -23.95
C LEU A 18 -20.14 -28.98 -24.28
N PHE A 19 -19.93 -30.28 -24.03
CA PHE A 19 -18.66 -30.99 -24.15
C PHE A 19 -18.72 -32.21 -25.08
N THR A 20 -19.81 -32.44 -25.81
CA THR A 20 -19.92 -33.59 -26.73
C THR A 20 -19.05 -33.43 -27.97
N HIS A 21 -18.82 -32.18 -28.41
CA HIS A 21 -17.97 -31.88 -29.55
C HIS A 21 -16.57 -31.52 -29.04
N ALA A 22 -15.63 -32.46 -29.17
CA ALA A 22 -14.20 -32.15 -29.02
C ALA A 22 -13.86 -31.03 -30.01
N ALA A 23 -13.13 -30.00 -29.55
CA ALA A 23 -12.81 -28.80 -30.32
C ALA A 23 -12.13 -29.16 -31.67
N SER A 24 -12.95 -29.34 -32.71
CA SER A 24 -12.50 -29.71 -34.04
C SER A 24 -12.02 -28.46 -34.75
N PRO A 25 -10.81 -28.46 -35.33
CA PRO A 25 -10.31 -27.33 -36.10
C PRO A 25 -11.13 -27.06 -37.38
N PHE A 26 -12.03 -27.97 -37.75
CA PHE A 26 -12.91 -27.85 -38.92
C PHE A 26 -14.34 -27.39 -38.57
N ILE A 27 -14.69 -27.29 -37.29
CA ILE A 27 -15.99 -26.79 -36.84
C ILE A 27 -15.77 -25.39 -36.25
N ARG A 28 -16.42 -24.39 -36.84
CA ARG A 28 -16.47 -23.05 -36.25
C ARG A 28 -17.23 -23.14 -34.94
N THR A 29 -16.52 -22.99 -33.82
CA THR A 29 -17.14 -22.80 -32.51
C THR A 29 -17.93 -21.50 -32.53
N GLU A 30 -19.25 -21.61 -32.72
CA GLU A 30 -20.12 -20.50 -32.43
C GLU A 30 -20.12 -20.29 -30.91
N ALA A 31 -19.99 -19.04 -30.47
CA ALA A 31 -20.12 -18.72 -29.06
C ALA A 31 -21.52 -19.18 -28.62
N PRO A 32 -21.66 -19.97 -27.54
CA PRO A 32 -22.96 -20.33 -27.01
C PRO A 32 -23.79 -19.05 -26.83
N ALA A 33 -25.06 -19.10 -27.21
CA ALA A 33 -25.98 -17.99 -26.95
C ALA A 33 -25.80 -17.54 -25.50
N ALA A 34 -25.54 -16.25 -25.29
CA ALA A 34 -25.22 -15.73 -23.97
C ALA A 34 -26.31 -16.14 -22.99
N PHE A 35 -26.00 -17.09 -22.11
CA PHE A 35 -26.91 -17.44 -21.04
C PHE A 35 -27.17 -16.16 -20.26
N PRO A 36 -28.44 -15.78 -20.03
CA PRO A 36 -28.75 -14.63 -19.21
C PRO A 36 -28.30 -14.96 -17.79
N PHE A 37 -27.05 -14.63 -17.47
CA PHE A 37 -26.60 -14.58 -16.11
C PHE A 37 -27.44 -13.47 -15.46
N PRO A 38 -28.25 -13.79 -14.44
CA PRO A 38 -28.91 -12.74 -13.67
C PRO A 38 -27.81 -11.81 -13.19
N SER A 39 -27.91 -10.54 -13.58
CA SER A 39 -26.99 -9.52 -13.10
C SER A 39 -26.96 -9.62 -11.58
N PRO A 40 -25.77 -9.57 -10.94
CA PRO A 40 -25.70 -9.59 -9.49
C PRO A 40 -26.66 -8.52 -8.96
N PRO A 41 -27.44 -8.82 -7.90
CA PRO A 41 -28.39 -7.87 -7.37
C PRO A 41 -27.69 -6.54 -7.18
N SER A 42 -28.31 -5.46 -7.63
CA SER A 42 -27.86 -4.09 -7.45
C SER A 42 -27.94 -3.71 -5.97
N GLY A 43 -27.17 -4.41 -5.13
CA GLY A 43 -26.86 -4.02 -3.78
C GLY A 43 -25.95 -2.80 -3.82
N PRO A 44 -25.88 -2.01 -2.74
CA PRO A 44 -25.00 -0.86 -2.68
C PRO A 44 -23.56 -1.29 -3.01
N ALA A 45 -23.05 -0.80 -4.13
CA ALA A 45 -21.75 -1.17 -4.72
C ALA A 45 -20.53 -0.74 -3.87
N PHE A 46 -20.74 -0.22 -2.67
CA PHE A 46 -19.67 0.32 -1.84
C PHE A 46 -20.04 0.12 -0.36
N LEU A 47 -19.30 -0.74 0.33
CA LEU A 47 -19.21 -0.65 1.78
C LEU A 47 -18.11 0.38 2.11
N PRO A 48 -18.44 1.64 2.48
CA PRO A 48 -17.46 2.67 2.80
C PRO A 48 -16.61 2.37 4.05
N MET A 49 -16.82 1.23 4.71
CA MET A 49 -16.08 0.81 5.89
C MET A 49 -14.59 0.50 5.62
N SER A 50 -14.18 0.22 4.37
CA SER A 50 -12.79 -0.17 4.07
C SER A 50 -11.78 0.98 4.09
N THR A 51 -12.21 2.25 3.99
CA THR A 51 -11.28 3.39 4.06
C THR A 51 -10.92 3.76 5.50
N TRP A 52 -11.80 3.54 6.46
CA TRP A 52 -11.63 4.00 7.85
C TRP A 52 -10.52 3.27 8.62
N ILE A 53 -10.33 1.97 8.37
CA ILE A 53 -9.29 1.16 9.02
C ILE A 53 -7.90 1.52 8.48
N THR A 54 -7.81 1.84 7.19
CA THR A 54 -6.58 2.32 6.56
C THR A 54 -6.16 3.66 7.13
N TYR A 55 -7.07 4.63 7.29
CA TYR A 55 -6.77 5.92 7.92
C TYR A 55 -6.29 5.77 9.37
N LYS A 56 -6.95 4.93 10.18
CA LYS A 56 -6.55 4.70 11.57
C LYS A 56 -5.12 4.17 11.67
N THR A 57 -4.76 3.20 10.82
CA THR A 57 -3.43 2.58 10.82
C THR A 57 -2.36 3.53 10.29
N GLN A 58 -2.69 4.34 9.28
CA GLN A 58 -1.81 5.39 8.75
C GLN A 58 -1.55 6.51 9.76
N ILE A 59 -2.57 6.92 10.53
CA ILE A 59 -2.42 7.90 11.60
C ILE A 59 -1.54 7.35 12.72
N GLN A 60 -1.74 6.09 13.13
CA GLN A 60 -0.87 5.44 14.13
C GLN A 60 0.58 5.36 13.66
N PHE A 61 0.80 5.03 12.39
CA PHE A 61 2.13 5.01 11.79
C PHE A 61 2.76 6.41 11.74
N ALA A 62 1.98 7.43 11.36
CA ALA A 62 2.44 8.82 11.35
C ALA A 62 2.81 9.32 12.75
N PHE A 63 1.99 9.02 13.76
CA PHE A 63 2.31 9.32 15.16
C PHE A 63 3.55 8.56 15.64
N ALA A 64 3.69 7.28 15.29
CA ALA A 64 4.88 6.50 15.62
C ALA A 64 6.13 7.08 14.97
N LEU A 65 6.03 7.57 13.74
CA LEU A 65 7.12 8.24 13.03
C LEU A 65 7.49 9.56 13.73
N VAL A 66 6.51 10.41 14.05
CA VAL A 66 6.75 11.67 14.77
C VAL A 66 7.35 11.42 16.15
N ALA A 67 6.85 10.42 16.88
CA ALA A 67 7.41 10.03 18.17
C ALA A 67 8.86 9.53 18.03
N PHE A 68 9.14 8.70 17.03
CA PHE A 68 10.51 8.28 16.70
C PHE A 68 11.42 9.48 16.42
N LEU A 69 10.97 10.44 15.61
CA LEU A 69 11.71 11.66 15.31
C LEU A 69 12.00 12.49 16.56
N MET A 70 10.99 12.66 17.44
CA MET A 70 11.18 13.38 18.71
C MET A 70 12.18 12.69 19.62
N VAL A 71 12.09 11.36 19.76
CA VAL A 71 13.03 10.58 20.58
C VAL A 71 14.44 10.64 19.99
N LEU A 72 14.58 10.56 18.66
CA LEU A 72 15.86 10.63 17.99
C LEU A 72 16.54 11.99 18.21
N VAL A 73 15.81 13.09 17.96
CA VAL A 73 16.31 14.45 18.19
C VAL A 73 16.66 14.66 19.67
N GLY A 74 15.80 14.19 20.59
CA GLY A 74 16.07 14.23 22.03
C GLY A 74 17.34 13.47 22.41
N ALA A 75 17.53 12.25 21.90
CA ALA A 75 18.72 11.45 22.17
C ALA A 75 20.00 12.13 21.64
N VAL A 76 19.97 12.66 20.42
CA VAL A 76 21.12 13.36 19.83
C VAL A 76 21.48 14.61 20.65
N THR A 77 20.50 15.44 20.99
CA THR A 77 20.75 16.66 21.79
C THR A 77 21.31 16.36 23.18
N VAL A 78 20.82 15.31 23.86
CA VAL A 78 21.33 14.89 25.17
C VAL A 78 22.75 14.36 25.09
N VAL A 79 23.06 13.57 24.05
CA VAL A 79 24.40 13.01 23.81
C VAL A 79 25.41 14.10 23.47
N GLU A 80 25.03 15.08 22.64
CA GLU A 80 25.88 16.22 22.31
C GLU A 80 26.13 17.12 23.53
N ALA A 81 25.12 17.37 24.37
CA ALA A 81 25.27 18.16 25.58
C ALA A 81 26.10 17.49 26.69
N ASN A 82 26.28 16.16 26.63
CA ASN A 82 26.97 15.36 27.65
C ASN A 82 28.06 14.48 27.01
N SER A 83 28.93 15.09 26.19
CA SER A 83 29.94 14.39 25.40
C SER A 83 30.94 13.59 26.22
N ASP A 84 31.18 13.96 27.48
CA ASP A 84 32.30 13.44 28.28
C ASP A 84 31.93 12.24 29.16
N VAL A 85 30.65 11.81 29.15
CA VAL A 85 30.15 10.84 30.12
C VAL A 85 29.88 9.46 29.50
N SER A 86 30.34 8.39 30.16
CA SER A 86 30.26 7.01 29.63
C SER A 86 28.83 6.48 29.45
N TRP A 87 27.81 7.04 30.11
CA TRP A 87 26.42 6.57 29.96
C TRP A 87 25.77 6.99 28.64
N LYS A 88 26.41 7.88 27.86
CA LYS A 88 25.92 8.35 26.55
C LYS A 88 25.65 7.23 25.54
N TYR A 89 26.38 6.12 25.62
CA TYR A 89 26.19 4.98 24.72
C TYR A 89 24.84 4.28 24.94
N TYR A 90 24.35 4.25 26.18
CA TYR A 90 23.01 3.70 26.48
C TYR A 90 21.92 4.61 25.93
N VAL A 91 22.09 5.93 26.03
CA VAL A 91 21.15 6.91 25.47
C VAL A 91 21.12 6.84 23.95
N ALA A 92 22.28 6.66 23.31
CA ALA A 92 22.38 6.49 21.85
C ALA A 92 21.66 5.24 21.33
N LEU A 93 21.43 4.22 22.18
CA LEU A 93 20.69 3.01 21.84
C LEU A 93 19.17 3.14 22.00
N ILE A 94 18.69 4.09 22.83
CA ILE A 94 17.25 4.34 23.04
C ILE A 94 16.47 4.47 21.73
N PRO A 95 16.91 5.23 20.70
CA PRO A 95 16.15 5.37 19.45
C PRO A 95 16.09 4.10 18.58
N VAL A 96 16.88 3.05 18.88
CA VAL A 96 16.85 1.78 18.12
C VAL A 96 15.55 1.00 18.38
N LEU A 97 15.04 1.01 19.61
CA LEU A 97 13.77 0.36 19.96
C LEU A 97 12.57 0.93 19.18
N PRO A 98 12.31 2.25 19.19
CA PRO A 98 11.22 2.81 18.40
C PRO A 98 11.46 2.65 16.90
N ALA A 99 12.70 2.67 16.40
CA ALA A 99 12.99 2.36 15.01
C ALA A 99 12.51 0.95 14.62
N GLY A 100 12.79 -0.06 15.44
CA GLY A 100 12.31 -1.43 15.22
C GLY A 100 10.79 -1.53 15.21
N LEU A 101 10.11 -0.81 16.10
CA LEU A 101 8.64 -0.78 16.15
C LEU A 101 8.03 -0.12 14.90
N VAL A 102 8.62 0.98 14.42
CA VAL A 102 8.22 1.64 13.17
C VAL A 102 8.38 0.71 11.98
N ILE A 103 9.52 0.00 11.88
CA ILE A 103 9.75 -0.99 10.81
C ILE A 103 8.71 -2.10 10.87
N TRP A 104 8.42 -2.64 12.06
CA TRP A 104 7.43 -3.70 12.22
C TRP A 104 6.02 -3.26 11.81
N LEU A 105 5.58 -2.08 12.26
CA LEU A 105 4.29 -1.49 11.86
C LEU A 105 4.23 -1.24 10.35
N PHE A 106 5.33 -0.76 9.76
CA PHE A 106 5.43 -0.52 8.33
C PHE A 106 5.27 -1.81 7.52
N VAL A 107 6.06 -2.84 7.81
CA VAL A 107 6.00 -4.13 7.10
C VAL A 107 4.61 -4.78 7.25
N ARG A 108 4.02 -4.72 8.45
CA ARG A 108 2.66 -5.19 8.70
C ARG A 108 1.61 -4.40 7.93
N SER A 109 1.81 -3.09 7.74
CA SER A 109 0.93 -2.26 6.93
C SER A 109 1.03 -2.63 5.46
N LEU A 110 2.25 -2.85 4.94
CA LEU A 110 2.49 -3.17 3.53
C LEU A 110 1.82 -4.48 3.09
N SER A 111 1.81 -5.50 3.96
CA SER A 111 1.20 -6.80 3.65
C SER A 111 -0.32 -6.79 3.57
N ARG A 112 -0.97 -5.69 3.98
CA ARG A 112 -2.43 -5.52 3.97
C ARG A 112 -2.92 -4.58 2.86
N LEU A 113 -2.02 -4.09 2.01
CA LEU A 113 -2.36 -3.16 0.93
C LEU A 113 -2.87 -3.92 -0.29
N ASP A 114 -3.95 -3.41 -0.88
CA ASP A 114 -4.41 -3.82 -2.21
C ASP A 114 -3.41 -3.35 -3.30
N GLU A 115 -3.46 -3.96 -4.48
CA GLU A 115 -2.55 -3.67 -5.59
C GLU A 115 -2.52 -2.18 -6.00
N ALA A 116 -3.69 -1.52 -6.01
CA ALA A 116 -3.77 -0.09 -6.30
C ALA A 116 -3.06 0.77 -5.24
N GLN A 117 -3.18 0.42 -3.96
CA GLN A 117 -2.51 1.14 -2.87
C GLN A 117 -1.01 0.85 -2.86
N ARG A 118 -0.60 -0.38 -3.17
CA ARG A 118 0.80 -0.77 -3.30
C ARG A 118 1.53 0.04 -4.37
N ARG A 119 0.89 0.33 -5.51
CA ARG A 119 1.46 1.20 -6.55
C ARG A 119 1.72 2.63 -6.06
N VAL A 120 0.76 3.23 -5.36
CA VAL A 120 0.91 4.57 -4.75
C VAL A 120 2.05 4.57 -3.73
N GLN A 121 2.11 3.55 -2.88
CA GLN A 121 3.14 3.36 -1.86
C GLN A 121 4.55 3.31 -2.48
N VAL A 122 4.74 2.51 -3.53
CA VAL A 122 6.03 2.39 -4.23
C VAL A 122 6.41 3.69 -4.93
N GLN A 123 5.45 4.36 -5.57
CA GLN A 123 5.71 5.65 -6.23
C GLN A 123 6.09 6.73 -5.22
N ALA A 124 5.42 6.78 -4.07
CA ALA A 124 5.77 7.67 -2.97
C ALA A 124 7.16 7.35 -2.40
N MET A 125 7.51 6.06 -2.27
CA MET A 125 8.84 5.64 -1.81
C MET A 125 9.93 6.08 -2.79
N GLY A 126 9.72 5.90 -4.10
CA GLY A 126 10.65 6.35 -5.14
C GLY A 126 10.83 7.87 -5.13
N PHE A 127 9.74 8.62 -4.96
CA PHE A 127 9.80 10.07 -4.78
C PHE A 127 10.64 10.45 -3.55
N ALA A 128 10.39 9.83 -2.40
CA ALA A 128 11.12 10.11 -1.17
C ALA A 128 12.61 9.84 -1.31
N LEU A 129 12.96 8.73 -1.95
CA LEU A 129 14.35 8.34 -2.21
C LEU A 129 15.05 9.37 -3.09
N ALA A 130 14.42 9.75 -4.21
CA ALA A 130 14.96 10.76 -5.13
C ALA A 130 15.07 12.14 -4.47
N ALA A 131 14.03 12.58 -3.77
CA ALA A 131 14.03 13.86 -3.08
C ALA A 131 15.07 13.90 -1.95
N THR A 132 15.24 12.79 -1.20
CA THR A 132 16.29 12.69 -0.18
C THR A 132 17.67 12.74 -0.81
N ALA A 133 17.91 12.04 -1.91
CA ALA A 133 19.19 12.07 -2.62
C ALA A 133 19.54 13.48 -3.10
N VAL A 134 18.57 14.22 -3.66
CA VAL A 134 18.77 15.63 -4.04
C VAL A 134 19.11 16.48 -2.81
N LEU A 135 18.45 16.23 -1.67
CA LEU A 135 18.68 16.97 -0.43
C LEU A 135 20.07 16.69 0.16
N THR A 136 20.48 15.42 0.24
CA THR A 136 21.78 15.04 0.80
C THR A 136 22.93 15.41 -0.14
N PHE A 137 22.78 15.26 -1.45
CA PHE A 137 23.78 15.77 -2.40
C PHE A 137 23.87 17.29 -2.36
N GLY A 138 22.72 17.98 -2.33
CA GLY A 138 22.66 19.43 -2.15
C GLY A 138 23.42 19.87 -0.91
N TYR A 139 23.20 19.19 0.23
CA TYR A 139 23.93 19.45 1.47
C TYR A 139 25.43 19.18 1.34
N GLY A 140 25.85 18.12 0.65
CA GLY A 140 27.26 17.83 0.40
C GLY A 140 28.00 18.96 -0.33
N PHE A 141 27.32 19.70 -1.21
CA PHE A 141 27.91 20.92 -1.80
C PHE A 141 28.10 22.04 -0.78
N PHE A 142 27.18 22.17 0.18
CA PHE A 142 27.34 23.13 1.29
C PHE A 142 28.46 22.72 2.24
N GLU A 143 28.68 21.43 2.50
CA GLU A 143 29.87 20.96 3.24
C GLU A 143 31.17 21.39 2.55
N GLY A 144 31.21 21.30 1.21
CA GLY A 144 32.33 21.81 0.41
C GLY A 144 32.55 23.32 0.52
N ALA A 145 31.51 24.09 0.91
CA ALA A 145 31.58 25.53 1.18
C ALA A 145 31.90 25.86 2.66
N GLY A 146 32.14 24.85 3.51
CA GLY A 146 32.51 25.01 4.91
C GLY A 146 31.39 24.81 5.92
N TRP A 147 30.22 24.28 5.51
CA TRP A 147 29.18 23.89 6.46
C TRP A 147 29.59 22.63 7.25
N PRO A 148 29.09 22.47 8.50
CA PRO A 148 29.38 21.29 9.30
C PRO A 148 28.83 20.02 8.64
N ALA A 149 29.55 18.91 8.80
CA ALA A 149 29.17 17.63 8.22
C ALA A 149 27.80 17.15 8.70
N LEU A 150 26.95 16.70 7.77
CA LEU A 150 25.64 16.17 8.09
C LEU A 150 25.78 14.82 8.80
N ASN A 151 25.20 14.72 9.99
CA ASN A 151 25.15 13.43 10.66
C ASN A 151 24.21 12.48 9.89
N GLY A 152 24.75 11.35 9.45
CA GLY A 152 24.01 10.32 8.70
C GLY A 152 22.76 9.80 9.41
N THR A 153 22.68 9.94 10.74
CA THR A 153 21.49 9.61 11.54
C THR A 153 20.24 10.39 11.10
N PHE A 154 20.39 11.59 10.51
CA PHE A 154 19.27 12.39 10.03
C PHE A 154 18.76 12.01 8.62
N ILE A 155 19.51 11.23 7.85
CA ILE A 155 19.15 10.91 6.46
C ILE A 155 17.86 10.08 6.40
N LEU A 156 17.82 9.00 7.18
CA LEU A 156 16.67 8.10 7.24
C LEU A 156 15.38 8.79 7.72
N PRO A 157 15.38 9.56 8.82
CA PRO A 157 14.21 10.31 9.24
C PRO A 157 13.75 11.38 8.25
N ILE A 158 14.67 12.08 7.57
CA ILE A 158 14.33 12.99 6.46
C ILE A 158 13.63 12.21 5.34
N MET A 159 14.16 11.06 4.94
CA MET A 159 13.54 10.22 3.93
C MET A 159 12.15 9.76 4.32
N ALA A 160 11.95 9.36 5.58
CA ALA A 160 10.65 8.94 6.08
C ALA A 160 9.63 10.11 6.09
N LEU A 161 10.05 11.33 6.43
CA LEU A 161 9.22 12.53 6.33
C LEU A 161 8.83 12.83 4.88
N LEU A 162 9.81 12.83 3.98
CA LEU A 162 9.58 13.04 2.54
C LEU A 162 8.64 11.98 1.96
N TRP A 163 8.75 10.73 2.43
CA TRP A 163 7.84 9.66 2.05
C TRP A 163 6.41 9.92 2.54
N GLY A 164 6.22 10.36 3.79
CA GLY A 164 4.92 10.79 4.30
C GLY A 164 4.31 11.93 3.48
N VAL A 165 5.10 12.93 3.12
CA VAL A 165 4.67 14.03 2.23
C VAL A 165 4.28 13.51 0.85
N GLY A 166 5.09 12.63 0.26
CA GLY A 166 4.81 12.00 -1.03
C GLY A 166 3.47 11.26 -1.04
N MET A 167 3.15 10.53 0.02
CA MET A 167 1.87 9.83 0.19
C MET A 167 0.67 10.80 0.19
N VAL A 168 0.77 11.90 0.95
CA VAL A 168 -0.28 12.93 1.02
C VAL A 168 -0.48 13.61 -0.33
N VAL A 169 0.60 14.02 -0.99
CA VAL A 169 0.52 14.70 -2.30
C VAL A 169 -0.07 13.79 -3.37
N LEU A 170 0.36 12.52 -3.45
CA LEU A 170 -0.14 11.59 -4.45
C LEU A 170 -1.62 11.25 -4.25
N SER A 171 -2.04 11.06 -3.00
CA SER A 171 -3.44 10.79 -2.66
C SER A 171 -4.35 11.98 -2.97
N LEU A 172 -3.92 13.21 -2.65
CA LEU A 172 -4.64 14.44 -3.01
C LEU A 172 -4.76 14.60 -4.54
N ARG A 173 -3.68 14.34 -5.28
CA ARG A 173 -3.67 14.41 -6.76
C ARG A 173 -4.69 13.46 -7.38
N ILE A 174 -4.82 12.24 -6.84
CA ILE A 174 -5.77 11.25 -7.33
C ILE A 174 -7.20 11.70 -7.02
N ARG A 175 -7.44 12.25 -5.83
CA ARG A 175 -8.76 12.75 -5.41
C ARG A 175 -9.24 13.94 -6.24
N LEU A 176 -8.34 14.85 -6.63
CA LEU A 176 -8.65 16.03 -7.44
C LEU A 176 -8.88 15.73 -8.93
N ARG A 177 -8.50 14.53 -9.40
CA ARG A 177 -8.69 14.08 -10.80
C ARG A 177 -9.93 13.22 -11.02
N ARG A 178 -10.72 12.98 -9.96
CA ARG A 178 -12.03 12.34 -10.03
C ARG A 178 -13.12 13.39 -9.88
#